data_AF-A0A0V0WYF7-F1
#
_entry.id   AF-A0A0V0WYF7-F1
#
_cell.length_a   1.000
_cell.length_b   1.000
_cell.length_c   1.000
_cell.angle_alpha   90.00
_cell.angle_beta   90.00
_cell.angle_gamma   90.00
#
_symmetry.space_group_name_H-M   'P 1'
#
loop_
_entity.id
_entity.type
_entity.pdbx_description
1 polymer ?
#
loop_
_entity_poly.entity_id
_entity_poly.type
_entity_poly.pdbx_seq_one_letter_code
_entity_poly.pdbx_strand_id
1 'polypeptide(L)'
;MFSQSSCFLQQLSAILSETSFTTLWANIAKSLENSRCFWSECCLETHVKFNITGLEKNLNQRLYGQHLVSRTVLPALKAHFSSTTSKALVLSFHGWTGGGKNYVSQFIAESIYKYGMKSTFVRYFIGGYHFPDRKLVDVYKQQLREWIKGNVSICQYSLFIFDEVDRMPPGVLDAIKPFLEYTQMVDGVDFTKSIFIFLRFEVFGLAFSISQFRIFAGTG
;
A
#
# COMPACT_ATOMS: atom_id res chain seq x y z
N MET A 1 7.21 63.84 -7.37
CA MET A 1 5.89 63.32 -7.82
C MET A 1 5.96 61.83 -8.19
N PHE A 2 6.53 60.96 -7.34
CA PHE A 2 6.53 59.51 -7.55
C PHE A 2 6.55 58.82 -6.18
N SER A 3 5.45 58.87 -5.43
CA SER A 3 5.34 58.11 -4.17
C SER A 3 3.90 57.76 -3.75
N GLN A 4 2.89 58.06 -4.57
CA GLN A 4 1.50 57.68 -4.26
C GLN A 4 0.93 56.60 -5.19
N SER A 5 1.64 56.22 -6.26
CA SER A 5 1.16 55.27 -7.26
C SER A 5 1.47 53.79 -6.95
N SER A 6 2.40 53.49 -6.02
CA SER A 6 2.79 52.10 -5.71
C SER A 6 1.91 51.43 -4.66
N CYS A 7 1.22 52.20 -3.81
CA CYS A 7 0.36 51.66 -2.75
C CYS A 7 -0.97 51.11 -3.30
N PHE A 8 -1.51 51.74 -4.35
CA PHE A 8 -2.77 51.34 -4.98
C PHE A 8 -2.68 49.97 -5.69
N LEU A 9 -1.49 49.63 -6.21
CA LEU A 9 -1.24 48.31 -6.83
C LEU A 9 -0.94 47.22 -5.79
N GLN A 10 -0.46 47.56 -4.59
CA GLN A 10 -0.27 46.60 -3.50
C GLN A 10 -1.56 46.30 -2.72
N GLN A 11 -2.55 47.19 -2.73
CA GLN A 11 -3.88 46.92 -2.16
C GLN A 11 -4.78 46.05 -3.05
N LEU A 12 -4.52 45.98 -4.37
CA LEU A 12 -5.30 45.15 -5.29
C LEU A 12 -4.97 43.64 -5.20
N SER A 13 -3.75 43.27 -4.79
CA SER A 13 -3.39 41.85 -4.58
C SER A 13 -4.04 41.23 -3.33
N ALA A 14 -4.52 42.06 -2.39
CA ALA A 14 -5.24 41.61 -1.19
C ALA A 14 -6.78 41.53 -1.40
N ILE A 15 -7.30 42.01 -2.53
CA ILE A 15 -8.74 41.94 -2.86
C ILE A 15 -9.02 40.74 -3.80
N LEU A 16 -7.99 40.10 -4.35
CA LEU A 16 -8.12 38.84 -5.10
C LEU A 16 -7.96 37.59 -4.22
N SER A 17 -7.68 37.74 -2.92
CA SER A 17 -7.84 36.66 -1.95
C SER A 17 -9.30 36.56 -1.55
N GLU A 18 -9.90 35.40 -1.83
CA GLU A 18 -11.25 34.97 -1.44
C GLU A 18 -12.41 35.43 -2.33
N THR A 19 -12.37 35.09 -3.62
CA THR A 19 -13.65 34.94 -4.33
C THR A 19 -14.39 33.73 -3.73
N SER A 20 -15.53 33.96 -3.10
CA SER A 20 -16.51 32.93 -2.67
C SER A 20 -16.80 31.86 -3.75
N PHE A 21 -16.55 32.18 -5.01
CA PHE A 21 -16.58 31.24 -6.12
C PHE A 21 -15.55 30.11 -6.04
N THR A 22 -14.29 30.36 -5.64
CA THR A 22 -13.25 29.30 -5.59
C THR A 22 -13.52 28.28 -4.49
N THR A 23 -14.05 28.72 -3.34
CA THR A 23 -14.49 27.83 -2.26
C THR A 23 -15.77 27.08 -2.62
N LEU A 24 -16.72 27.73 -3.31
CA LEU A 24 -17.93 27.07 -3.82
C LEU A 24 -17.61 25.98 -4.85
N TRP A 25 -16.73 26.26 -5.83
CA TRP A 25 -16.29 25.28 -6.83
C TRP A 25 -15.48 24.13 -6.19
N ALA A 26 -14.64 24.43 -5.19
CA ALA A 26 -13.93 23.39 -4.44
C ALA A 26 -14.89 22.48 -3.66
N ASN A 27 -15.94 23.05 -3.06
CA ASN A 27 -16.98 22.28 -2.36
C ASN A 27 -17.83 21.44 -3.33
N ILE A 28 -18.19 21.99 -4.50
CA ILE A 28 -18.91 21.26 -5.54
C ILE A 28 -18.04 20.14 -6.11
N ALA A 29 -16.76 20.40 -6.41
CA ALA A 29 -15.81 19.39 -6.88
C ALA A 29 -15.64 18.26 -5.86
N LYS A 30 -15.46 18.59 -4.58
CA LYS A 30 -15.38 17.62 -3.48
C LYS A 30 -16.67 16.83 -3.30
N SER A 31 -17.84 17.47 -3.48
CA SER A 31 -19.15 16.81 -3.43
C SER A 31 -19.36 15.86 -4.60
N LEU A 32 -18.96 16.26 -5.81
CA LEU A 32 -19.03 15.42 -7.01
C LEU A 32 -18.06 14.24 -6.91
N GLU A 33 -16.85 14.47 -6.44
CA GLU A 33 -15.86 13.42 -6.18
C GLU A 33 -16.39 12.43 -5.14
N ASN A 34 -16.90 12.91 -4.00
CA ASN A 34 -17.51 12.06 -2.97
C ASN A 34 -18.70 11.24 -3.50
N SER A 35 -19.53 11.81 -4.38
CA SER A 35 -20.64 11.09 -5.03
C SER A 35 -20.16 10.04 -6.04
N ARG A 36 -19.05 10.28 -6.75
CA ARG A 36 -18.40 9.26 -7.61
C ARG A 36 -17.79 8.14 -6.77
N CYS A 37 -17.17 8.48 -5.63
CA CYS A 37 -16.57 7.53 -4.71
C CYS A 37 -17.60 6.69 -3.94
N PHE A 38 -18.86 7.12 -3.91
CA PHE A 38 -19.96 6.29 -3.41
C PHE A 38 -20.21 5.06 -4.29
N TRP A 39 -20.17 5.25 -5.62
CA TRP A 39 -20.45 4.22 -6.63
C TRP A 39 -19.20 3.50 -7.18
N SER A 40 -18.01 4.05 -6.95
CA SER A 40 -16.72 3.51 -7.41
C SER A 40 -15.64 3.65 -6.34
N GLU A 41 -14.58 2.84 -6.40
CA GLU A 41 -13.46 3.01 -5.48
C GLU A 41 -12.64 4.26 -5.82
N CYS A 42 -12.33 5.05 -4.80
CA CYS A 42 -11.47 6.22 -4.91
C CYS A 42 -10.26 6.09 -3.98
N CYS A 43 -9.15 6.67 -4.43
CA CYS A 43 -7.96 6.79 -3.61
C CYS A 43 -8.05 7.99 -2.67
N LEU A 44 -8.96 7.89 -1.69
CA LEU A 44 -9.13 8.91 -0.65
C LEU A 44 -8.85 8.28 0.71
N GLU A 45 -8.19 9.02 1.60
CA GLU A 45 -7.94 8.59 2.97
C GLU A 45 -9.24 8.25 3.73
N THR A 46 -10.36 8.88 3.34
CA THR A 46 -11.70 8.60 3.87
C THR A 46 -12.28 7.27 3.39
N HIS A 47 -11.85 6.75 2.24
CA HIS A 47 -12.26 5.47 1.67
C HIS A 47 -11.31 4.32 2.03
N VAL A 48 -10.03 4.63 2.29
CA VAL A 48 -9.02 3.71 2.82
C VAL A 48 -8.98 3.82 4.35
N LYS A 49 -10.12 3.59 5.01
CA LYS A 49 -10.19 3.58 6.48
C LYS A 49 -9.85 2.20 7.00
N PHE A 50 -8.62 2.05 7.48
CA PHE A 50 -8.15 0.81 8.07
C PHE A 50 -8.98 0.44 9.32
N ASN A 51 -9.81 -0.58 9.19
CA ASN A 51 -10.64 -1.11 10.27
C ASN A 51 -9.86 -2.11 11.12
N ILE A 52 -9.04 -1.58 12.03
CA ILE A 52 -8.20 -2.38 12.95
C ILE A 52 -9.04 -3.37 13.75
N THR A 53 -10.15 -2.90 14.33
CA THR A 53 -11.03 -3.72 15.18
C THR A 53 -11.65 -4.87 14.38
N GLY A 54 -12.03 -4.61 13.12
CA GLY A 54 -12.52 -5.62 12.20
C GLY A 54 -11.46 -6.66 11.86
N LEU A 55 -10.22 -6.22 11.59
CA LEU A 55 -9.09 -7.12 11.33
C LEU A 55 -8.78 -8.00 12.54
N GLU A 56 -8.70 -7.42 13.73
CA GLU A 56 -8.44 -8.16 14.98
C GLU A 56 -9.52 -9.21 15.23
N LYS A 57 -10.79 -8.85 15.06
CA LYS A 57 -11.91 -9.78 15.18
C LYS A 57 -11.80 -10.93 14.17
N ASN A 58 -11.53 -10.62 12.90
CA ASN A 58 -11.41 -11.63 11.85
C ASN A 58 -10.25 -12.59 12.12
N LEU A 59 -9.09 -12.08 12.55
CA LEU A 59 -7.94 -12.90 12.93
C LEU A 59 -8.27 -13.80 14.13
N ASN A 60 -8.84 -13.26 15.20
CA ASN A 60 -9.12 -14.04 16.42
C ASN A 60 -10.24 -15.08 16.22
N GLN A 61 -11.23 -14.80 15.38
CA GLN A 61 -12.37 -15.70 15.18
C GLN A 61 -12.14 -16.76 14.09
N ARG A 62 -11.30 -16.45 13.08
CA ARG A 62 -11.16 -17.29 11.88
C ARG A 62 -9.76 -17.90 11.71
N LEU A 63 -8.76 -17.46 12.46
CA LEU A 63 -7.39 -17.96 12.37
C LEU A 63 -6.97 -18.67 13.67
N TYR A 64 -7.14 -19.99 13.70
CA TYR A 64 -6.79 -20.81 14.85
C TYR A 64 -5.27 -21.02 14.96
N GLY A 65 -4.74 -20.96 16.18
CA GLY A 65 -3.33 -21.29 16.47
C GLY A 65 -2.30 -20.20 16.11
N GLN A 66 -2.71 -19.07 15.53
CA GLN A 66 -1.79 -18.04 15.02
C GLN A 66 -1.90 -16.70 15.78
N HIS A 67 -1.92 -16.77 17.11
CA HIS A 67 -1.88 -15.59 17.97
C HIS A 67 -0.65 -14.68 17.73
N LEU A 68 0.42 -15.22 17.14
CA LEU A 68 1.61 -14.46 16.71
C LEU A 68 1.30 -13.46 15.58
N VAL A 69 0.33 -13.76 14.71
CA VAL A 69 -0.13 -12.84 13.64
C VAL A 69 -0.75 -11.60 14.27
N SER A 70 -1.71 -11.78 15.18
CA SER A 70 -2.37 -10.67 15.87
C SER A 70 -1.36 -9.80 16.63
N ARG A 71 -0.35 -10.41 17.26
CA ARG A 71 0.68 -9.67 18.03
C ARG A 71 1.70 -8.92 17.18
N THR A 72 1.85 -9.28 15.90
CA THR A 72 2.92 -8.75 15.04
C THR A 72 2.33 -7.88 13.93
N VAL A 73 1.33 -8.38 13.22
CA VAL A 73 0.70 -7.71 12.07
C VAL A 73 -0.19 -6.55 12.49
N LEU A 74 -1.01 -6.69 13.55
CA LEU A 74 -1.91 -5.60 13.98
C LEU A 74 -1.14 -4.35 14.42
N PRO A 75 -0.11 -4.44 15.29
CA PRO A 75 0.67 -3.25 15.67
C PRO A 75 1.39 -2.62 14.48
N ALA A 76 1.93 -3.43 13.56
CA ALA A 76 2.64 -2.95 12.39
C ALA A 76 1.74 -2.16 11.45
N LEU A 77 0.55 -2.68 11.14
CA LEU A 77 -0.44 -1.96 10.34
C LEU A 77 -0.93 -0.71 11.07
N LYS A 78 -1.21 -0.80 12.37
CA LYS A 78 -1.61 0.36 13.18
C LYS A 78 -0.56 1.47 13.10
N ALA A 79 0.71 1.16 13.30
CA ALA A 79 1.81 2.10 13.20
C ALA A 79 1.93 2.71 11.79
N HIS A 80 1.78 1.90 10.74
CA HIS A 80 1.84 2.36 9.35
C HIS A 80 0.76 3.39 9.01
N PHE A 81 -0.48 3.16 9.46
CA PHE A 81 -1.59 4.08 9.21
C PHE A 81 -1.63 5.26 10.19
N SER A 82 -1.10 5.13 11.42
CA SER A 82 -1.14 6.22 12.41
C SER A 82 0.05 7.18 12.37
N SER A 83 1.17 6.78 11.78
CA SER A 83 2.39 7.58 11.76
C SER A 83 2.72 8.13 10.37
N THR A 84 3.49 9.21 10.34
CA THR A 84 4.21 9.66 9.13
C THR A 84 5.41 8.75 8.91
N THR A 85 5.15 7.48 8.65
CA THR A 85 6.17 6.51 8.23
C THR A 85 6.79 6.99 6.92
N SER A 86 8.11 6.88 6.81
CA SER A 86 8.88 7.29 5.65
C SER A 86 9.13 6.17 4.65
N LYS A 87 8.57 4.96 4.81
CA LYS A 87 8.81 3.80 3.93
C LYS A 87 7.56 2.96 3.72
N ALA A 88 7.51 2.21 2.62
CA ALA A 88 6.43 1.24 2.43
C ALA A 88 6.42 0.18 3.55
N LEU A 89 5.24 -0.31 3.95
CA LEU A 89 5.15 -1.41 4.90
C LEU A 89 5.42 -2.72 4.17
N VAL A 90 6.35 -3.51 4.70
CA VAL A 90 6.69 -4.82 4.14
C VAL A 90 6.42 -5.93 5.16
N LEU A 91 5.54 -6.85 4.79
CA LEU A 91 5.21 -8.05 5.55
C LEU A 91 5.66 -9.29 4.77
N SER A 92 6.32 -10.23 5.46
CA SER A 92 6.68 -11.52 4.87
C SER A 92 6.14 -12.65 5.74
N PHE A 93 5.30 -13.49 5.14
CA PHE A 93 4.67 -14.65 5.78
C PHE A 93 5.32 -15.93 5.25
N HIS A 94 5.92 -16.69 6.16
CA HIS A 94 6.57 -17.96 5.88
C HIS A 94 5.80 -19.10 6.55
N GLY A 95 5.77 -20.28 5.94
CA GLY A 95 5.18 -21.47 6.56
C GLY A 95 4.65 -22.49 5.55
N TRP A 96 4.02 -23.54 6.04
CA TRP A 96 3.46 -24.63 5.22
C TRP A 96 2.20 -24.22 4.44
N THR A 97 1.86 -24.99 3.40
CA THR A 97 0.62 -24.88 2.64
C THR A 97 -0.60 -25.14 3.53
N GLY A 98 -1.66 -24.34 3.41
CA GLY A 98 -2.84 -24.47 4.29
C GLY A 98 -2.65 -23.88 5.68
N GLY A 99 -1.48 -23.34 6.01
CA GLY A 99 -1.20 -22.63 7.27
C GLY A 99 -1.78 -21.21 7.34
N GLY A 100 -2.86 -20.89 6.64
CA GLY A 100 -3.58 -19.62 6.82
C GLY A 100 -2.96 -18.35 6.22
N LYS A 101 -1.77 -18.39 5.60
CA LYS A 101 -1.08 -17.18 5.06
C LYS A 101 -1.94 -16.34 4.12
N ASN A 102 -2.60 -16.99 3.16
CA ASN A 102 -3.46 -16.32 2.17
C ASN A 102 -4.71 -15.74 2.84
N TYR A 103 -5.23 -16.38 3.89
CA TYR A 103 -6.34 -15.85 4.69
C TYR A 103 -5.94 -14.57 5.44
N VAL A 104 -4.72 -14.53 6.00
CA VAL A 104 -4.22 -13.31 6.66
C VAL A 104 -4.14 -12.15 5.67
N SER A 105 -3.55 -12.35 4.49
CA SER A 105 -3.51 -11.31 3.45
C SER A 105 -4.90 -10.88 2.99
N GLN A 106 -5.84 -11.83 2.88
CA GLN A 106 -7.23 -11.53 2.54
C GLN A 106 -7.91 -10.68 3.62
N PHE A 107 -7.76 -11.02 4.90
CA PHE A 107 -8.33 -10.23 6.00
C PHE A 107 -7.73 -8.83 6.05
N ILE A 108 -6.43 -8.68 5.77
CA ILE A 108 -5.79 -7.36 5.65
C ILE A 108 -6.45 -6.56 4.53
N ALA A 109 -6.60 -7.13 3.33
CA ALA A 109 -7.26 -6.44 2.23
C ALA A 109 -8.71 -6.05 2.57
N GLU A 110 -9.49 -6.96 3.15
CA GLU A 110 -10.87 -6.71 3.59
C GLU A 110 -10.99 -5.66 4.70
N SER A 111 -9.94 -5.48 5.49
CA SER A 111 -9.90 -4.47 6.55
C SER A 111 -9.51 -3.07 6.05
N ILE A 112 -8.86 -2.98 4.89
CA ILE A 112 -8.38 -1.72 4.30
C ILE A 112 -9.33 -1.22 3.21
N TYR A 113 -9.81 -2.12 2.35
CA TYR A 113 -10.58 -1.77 1.15
C TYR A 113 -12.01 -2.31 1.23
N LYS A 114 -12.97 -1.49 0.80
CA LYS A 114 -14.39 -1.83 0.73
C LYS A 114 -14.66 -3.13 -0.04
N TYR A 115 -13.92 -3.38 -1.11
CA TYR A 115 -14.08 -4.57 -1.95
C TYR A 115 -13.04 -5.65 -1.68
N GLY A 116 -12.24 -5.51 -0.61
CA GLY A 116 -11.22 -6.47 -0.21
C GLY A 116 -10.27 -6.83 -1.35
N MET A 117 -10.10 -8.13 -1.60
CA MET A 117 -9.23 -8.65 -2.68
C MET A 117 -9.66 -8.25 -4.09
N LYS A 118 -10.92 -7.82 -4.28
CA LYS A 118 -11.44 -7.36 -5.57
C LYS A 118 -11.25 -5.85 -5.78
N SER A 119 -10.64 -5.18 -4.82
CA SER A 119 -10.32 -3.75 -4.94
C SER A 119 -9.39 -3.50 -6.12
N THR A 120 -9.63 -2.38 -6.80
CA THR A 120 -8.78 -1.84 -7.86
C THR A 120 -7.39 -1.46 -7.37
N PHE A 121 -7.21 -1.25 -6.06
CA PHE A 121 -5.94 -0.92 -5.42
C PHE A 121 -5.20 -2.14 -4.86
N VAL A 122 -5.79 -3.34 -4.98
CA VAL A 122 -5.16 -4.60 -4.58
C VAL A 122 -4.64 -5.31 -5.83
N ARG A 123 -3.37 -5.71 -5.79
CA ARG A 123 -2.70 -6.47 -6.87
C ARG A 123 -2.14 -7.76 -6.31
N TYR A 124 -2.52 -8.88 -6.91
CA TYR A 124 -2.15 -10.22 -6.48
C TYR A 124 -1.32 -10.91 -7.55
N PHE A 125 -0.07 -11.26 -7.21
CA PHE A 125 0.87 -11.92 -8.11
C PHE A 125 1.22 -13.31 -7.59
N ILE A 126 0.79 -14.35 -8.32
CA ILE A 126 1.22 -15.74 -8.11
C ILE A 126 2.51 -16.01 -8.86
N GLY A 127 3.54 -16.48 -8.17
CA GLY A 127 4.88 -16.73 -8.70
C GLY A 127 4.91 -17.62 -9.93
N GLY A 128 4.46 -18.87 -9.78
CA GLY A 128 4.49 -19.87 -10.86
C GLY A 128 3.57 -19.56 -12.04
N TYR A 129 2.58 -18.67 -11.87
CA TYR A 129 1.62 -18.32 -12.92
C TYR A 129 2.02 -17.06 -13.69
N HIS A 130 2.42 -15.99 -13.00
CA HIS A 130 2.78 -14.73 -13.65
C HIS A 130 4.25 -14.69 -14.10
N PHE A 131 5.11 -15.52 -13.51
CA PHE A 131 6.54 -15.56 -13.82
C PHE A 131 7.02 -16.99 -14.16
N PRO A 132 6.41 -17.67 -15.15
CA PRO A 132 6.66 -19.09 -15.40
C PRO A 132 8.04 -19.37 -16.02
N ASP A 133 8.56 -18.48 -16.86
CA ASP A 133 9.80 -18.72 -17.62
C ASP A 133 11.02 -18.04 -16.98
N ARG A 134 11.98 -18.84 -16.53
CA ARG A 134 13.24 -18.38 -15.93
C ARG A 134 14.15 -17.65 -16.92
N LYS A 135 13.89 -17.68 -18.23
CA LYS A 135 14.66 -16.93 -19.23
C LYS A 135 14.18 -15.49 -19.41
N LEU A 136 12.97 -15.17 -18.93
CA LEU A 136 12.33 -13.86 -19.13
C LEU A 136 12.49 -12.93 -17.91
N VAL A 137 13.45 -13.20 -17.01
CA VAL A 137 13.63 -12.44 -15.76
C VAL A 137 13.74 -10.94 -15.99
N ASP A 138 14.52 -10.50 -16.97
CA ASP A 138 14.73 -9.07 -17.22
C ASP A 138 13.46 -8.39 -17.77
N VAL A 139 12.67 -9.11 -18.56
CA VAL A 139 11.35 -8.64 -19.02
C VAL A 139 10.40 -8.51 -17.84
N TYR A 140 10.34 -9.52 -16.96
CA TYR A 140 9.50 -9.49 -15.77
C TYR A 140 9.88 -8.38 -14.81
N LYS A 141 11.19 -8.11 -14.61
CA LYS A 141 11.68 -6.99 -13.81
C LYS A 141 11.15 -5.66 -14.33
N GLN A 142 11.26 -5.42 -15.65
CA GLN A 142 10.78 -4.19 -16.26
C GLN A 142 9.26 -4.04 -16.11
N GLN A 143 8.50 -5.07 -16.49
CA GLN A 143 7.04 -5.07 -16.41
C GLN A 143 6.56 -4.87 -14.98
N LEU A 144 7.14 -5.57 -14.00
CA LEU A 144 6.77 -5.45 -12.60
C LEU A 144 7.03 -4.04 -12.07
N ARG A 145 8.19 -3.45 -12.41
CA ARG A 145 8.55 -2.09 -12.01
C ARG A 145 7.56 -1.07 -12.55
N GLU A 146 7.28 -1.12 -13.84
CA GLU A 146 6.35 -0.20 -14.52
C GLU A 146 4.93 -0.36 -13.98
N TRP A 147 4.48 -1.60 -13.76
CA TRP A 147 3.16 -1.90 -13.23
C TRP A 147 2.96 -1.37 -11.82
N ILE A 148 3.91 -1.60 -10.92
CA ILE A 148 3.86 -1.08 -9.55
C ILE A 148 3.85 0.44 -9.57
N LYS A 149 4.78 1.06 -10.30
CA LYS A 149 4.87 2.52 -10.42
C LYS A 149 3.56 3.11 -10.92
N GLY A 150 2.96 2.54 -11.97
CA GLY A 150 1.70 2.99 -12.53
C GLY A 150 0.54 2.91 -11.53
N ASN A 151 0.43 1.82 -10.77
CA ASN A 151 -0.63 1.66 -9.76
C ASN A 151 -0.44 2.60 -8.56
N VAL A 152 0.79 2.78 -8.07
CA VAL A 152 1.05 3.69 -6.95
C VAL A 152 0.86 5.16 -7.37
N SER A 153 1.16 5.49 -8.62
CA SER A 153 0.86 6.83 -9.18
C SER A 153 -0.64 7.13 -9.22
N ILE A 154 -1.48 6.09 -9.38
CA ILE A 154 -2.95 6.21 -9.29
C ILE A 154 -3.38 6.27 -7.82
N CYS A 155 -2.79 5.43 -6.97
CA CYS A 155 -3.11 5.41 -5.54
C CYS A 155 -1.93 4.99 -4.65
N GLN A 156 -1.49 5.90 -3.79
CA GLN A 156 -0.41 5.67 -2.83
C GLN A 156 -0.72 4.55 -1.82
N TYR A 157 -2.01 4.30 -1.55
CA TYR A 157 -2.47 3.22 -0.65
C TYR A 157 -2.62 1.88 -1.38
N SER A 158 -1.82 1.61 -2.43
CA SER A 158 -1.88 0.32 -3.13
C SER A 158 -1.32 -0.82 -2.27
N LEU A 159 -1.96 -1.99 -2.34
CA LEU A 159 -1.55 -3.23 -1.69
C LEU A 159 -1.09 -4.24 -2.75
N PHE A 160 0.17 -4.67 -2.64
CA PHE A 160 0.76 -5.67 -3.51
C PHE A 160 0.99 -6.96 -2.71
N ILE A 161 0.42 -8.07 -3.17
CA ILE A 161 0.57 -9.39 -2.58
C ILE A 161 1.29 -10.29 -3.57
N PHE A 162 2.42 -10.85 -3.15
CA PHE A 162 3.23 -11.78 -3.92
C PHE A 162 3.11 -13.16 -3.28
N ASP A 163 2.37 -14.05 -3.93
CA ASP A 163 2.16 -15.44 -3.53
C ASP A 163 3.13 -16.38 -4.25
N GLU A 164 3.43 -17.52 -3.62
CA GLU A 164 4.38 -18.52 -4.12
C GLU A 164 5.72 -17.89 -4.54
N VAL A 165 6.27 -17.00 -3.73
CA VAL A 165 7.53 -16.28 -4.07
C VAL A 165 8.70 -17.24 -4.29
N ASP A 166 8.70 -18.39 -3.62
CA ASP A 166 9.68 -19.46 -3.82
C ASP A 166 9.63 -20.08 -5.23
N ARG A 167 8.53 -19.90 -5.96
CA ARG A 167 8.40 -20.30 -7.37
C ARG A 167 8.74 -19.17 -8.36
N MET A 168 8.98 -17.95 -7.89
CA MET A 168 9.43 -16.86 -8.76
C MET A 168 10.87 -17.09 -9.20
N PRO A 169 11.22 -16.80 -10.46
CA PRO A 169 12.61 -16.79 -10.89
C PRO A 169 13.46 -15.85 -10.01
N PRO A 170 14.64 -16.30 -9.54
CA PRO A 170 15.53 -15.46 -8.75
C PRO A 170 15.84 -14.14 -9.46
N GLY A 171 15.80 -13.05 -8.71
CA GLY A 171 16.08 -11.70 -9.20
C GLY A 171 14.86 -10.91 -9.66
N VAL A 172 13.69 -11.51 -9.91
CA VAL A 172 12.48 -10.75 -10.29
C VAL A 172 12.13 -9.68 -9.25
N LEU A 173 12.21 -10.03 -7.95
CA LEU A 173 11.94 -9.10 -6.86
C LEU A 173 13.04 -8.04 -6.64
N ASP A 174 14.20 -8.15 -7.30
CA ASP A 174 15.22 -7.10 -7.21
C ASP A 174 14.74 -5.79 -7.85
N ALA A 175 13.83 -5.87 -8.82
CA ALA A 175 13.24 -4.71 -9.47
C ALA A 175 12.45 -3.80 -8.52
N ILE A 176 11.95 -4.34 -7.41
CA ILE A 176 11.06 -3.62 -6.50
C ILE A 176 11.76 -3.19 -5.20
N LYS A 177 12.98 -3.70 -4.93
CA LYS A 177 13.78 -3.31 -3.76
C LYS A 177 13.89 -1.79 -3.58
N PRO A 178 14.12 -0.98 -4.64
CA PRO A 178 14.18 0.47 -4.48
C PRO A 178 12.89 1.08 -3.90
N PHE A 179 11.73 0.49 -4.18
CA PHE A 179 10.45 0.99 -3.65
C PHE A 179 10.23 0.65 -2.17
N LEU A 180 10.98 -0.32 -1.64
CA LEU A 180 10.86 -0.78 -0.25
C LEU A 180 11.87 -0.10 0.69
N GLU A 181 13.05 0.22 0.17
CA GLU A 181 14.20 0.63 0.99
C GLU A 181 14.34 2.16 1.15
N TYR A 182 13.99 2.93 0.11
CA TYR A 182 14.19 4.38 0.08
C TYR A 182 13.07 5.15 0.77
N THR A 183 13.45 6.22 1.47
CA THR A 183 12.51 7.11 2.18
C THR A 183 11.99 8.27 1.34
N GLN A 184 12.49 8.41 0.11
CA GLN A 184 12.18 9.51 -0.80
C GLN A 184 11.34 9.00 -1.96
N MET A 185 10.69 9.93 -2.67
CA MET A 185 9.95 9.59 -3.88
C MET A 185 10.88 8.88 -4.88
N VAL A 186 10.51 7.67 -5.29
CA VAL A 186 11.24 6.91 -6.30
C VAL A 186 10.64 7.26 -7.64
N ASP A 187 11.43 7.84 -8.53
CA ASP A 187 10.99 8.34 -9.84
C ASP A 187 9.77 9.28 -9.77
N GLY A 188 9.68 10.11 -8.72
CA GLY A 188 8.59 11.07 -8.50
C GLY A 188 7.31 10.47 -7.90
N VAL A 189 7.34 9.21 -7.46
CA VAL A 189 6.18 8.51 -6.88
C VAL A 189 6.43 8.21 -5.40
N ASP A 190 5.42 8.49 -4.56
CA ASP A 190 5.46 8.23 -3.12
C ASP A 190 4.95 6.82 -2.78
N PHE A 191 5.85 5.99 -2.27
CA PHE A 191 5.56 4.61 -1.85
C PHE A 191 5.33 4.48 -0.33
N THR A 192 5.45 5.57 0.44
CA THR A 192 5.41 5.52 1.92
C THR A 192 4.11 5.00 2.49
N LYS A 193 3.01 5.08 1.74
CA LYS A 193 1.69 4.56 2.15
C LYS A 193 1.34 3.19 1.56
N SER A 194 2.17 2.68 0.65
CA SER A 194 1.95 1.38 0.02
C SER A 194 2.30 0.23 0.96
N ILE A 195 1.68 -0.92 0.72
CA ILE A 195 1.89 -2.14 1.50
C ILE A 195 2.30 -3.27 0.56
N PHE A 196 3.32 -4.01 0.95
CA PHE A 196 3.83 -5.17 0.23
C PHE A 196 3.77 -6.39 1.14
N ILE A 197 3.12 -7.47 0.68
CA ILE A 197 2.99 -8.73 1.39
C ILE A 197 3.64 -9.84 0.54
N PHE A 198 4.59 -10.56 1.12
CA PHE A 198 5.24 -11.71 0.50
C PHE A 198 4.82 -13.00 1.19
N LEU A 199 4.34 -13.97 0.43
CA LEU A 199 3.94 -15.29 0.91
C LEU A 199 4.92 -16.32 0.34
N ARG A 200 5.59 -17.07 1.22
CA ARG A 200 6.56 -18.11 0.82
C ARG A 200 6.25 -19.44 1.48
N PHE A 201 6.51 -20.52 0.76
CA PHE A 201 6.53 -21.85 1.37
C PHE A 201 7.81 -22.07 2.18
N GLU A 202 7.66 -22.70 3.33
CA GLU A 202 8.77 -23.18 4.14
C GLU A 202 8.64 -24.69 4.32
N VAL A 203 9.66 -25.43 3.88
CA VAL A 203 9.73 -26.89 4.05
C VAL A 203 10.44 -27.15 5.37
N PHE A 204 9.76 -27.82 6.31
CA PHE A 204 10.38 -28.27 7.57
C PHE A 204 11.55 -29.22 7.25
N GLY A 205 12.78 -28.72 7.30
CA GLY A 205 13.96 -29.53 6.96
C GLY A 205 15.32 -28.87 7.14
N LEU A 206 15.45 -27.54 7.14
CA LEU A 206 16.71 -26.85 7.47
C LEU A 206 16.40 -25.57 8.25
N ALA A 207 16.91 -25.52 9.49
CA ALA A 207 16.82 -24.42 10.48
C ALA A 207 15.53 -24.35 11.34
N PHE A 208 15.60 -25.00 12.51
CA PHE A 208 14.85 -24.58 13.70
C PHE A 208 15.36 -23.20 14.15
N SER A 209 14.53 -22.15 14.06
CA SER A 209 14.33 -21.11 15.11
C SER A 209 13.53 -19.89 14.59
N ILE A 210 12.33 -19.72 15.15
CA ILE A 210 11.70 -18.44 15.56
C ILE A 210 11.66 -17.29 14.52
N SER A 211 10.65 -17.33 13.64
CA SER A 211 9.64 -16.29 13.41
C SER A 211 8.97 -16.52 12.05
N GLN A 212 7.74 -17.06 12.04
CA GLN A 212 6.98 -17.25 10.79
C GLN A 212 6.53 -15.92 10.14
N PHE A 213 6.72 -14.80 10.85
CA PHE A 213 6.32 -13.46 10.44
C PHE A 213 7.53 -12.54 10.53
N ARG A 214 8.12 -12.18 9.40
CA ARG A 214 9.19 -11.17 9.37
C ARG A 214 8.59 -9.87 8.84
N ILE A 215 8.46 -8.89 9.73
CA ILE A 215 8.20 -7.52 9.31
C ILE A 215 9.55 -6.92 8.98
N PHE A 216 9.73 -6.48 7.74
CA PHE A 216 10.83 -5.59 7.40
C PHE A 216 10.36 -4.17 7.69
N ALA A 217 10.24 -3.85 8.98
CA ALA A 217 10.18 -2.46 9.42
C ALA A 217 11.65 -2.06 9.55
N GLY A 218 12.15 -1.30 8.57
CA GLY A 218 13.49 -0.75 8.68
C GLY A 218 13.54 0.18 9.88
N THR A 219 14.03 -0.30 11.01
CA THR A 219 14.52 0.59 12.06
C THR A 219 15.66 1.38 11.45
N GLY A 220 15.54 2.70 11.47
CA GLY A 220 16.66 3.60 11.25
C GLY A 220 17.74 3.41 12.31
#